data_AF-A0A7S2HHU4-F1
#
_entry.id   AF-A0A7S2HHU4-F1
#
_cell.length_a   1.000
_cell.length_b   1.000
_cell.length_c   1.000
_cell.angle_alpha   90.00
_cell.angle_beta   90.00
_cell.angle_gamma   90.00
#
_symmetry.space_group_name_H-M   'P 1'
#
loop_
_entity.id
_entity.type
_entity.pdbx_description
1 polymer ?
#
loop_
_entity_poly.entity_id
_entity_poly.type
_entity_poly.pdbx_seq_one_letter_code
_entity_poly.pdbx_strand_id
1 'polypeptide(L)'
;QEAPVWTDPCEAGRNADGDEPDHAILTAVLQKHVSDGRVGDIESTLVDYEALRRDPADLRSYLRQVCATELQRQTNASQLATLINAYNAWMLALVVMYAPRVSVLELHDALPENSVWRHKFGTVGGVKVSLDDIEHQMIRGGLSAACGAQGR
;
A
#
# COMPACT_ATOMS: atom_id res chain seq x y z
N GLN A 1 -15.44 -4.22 21.21
CA GLN A 1 -15.39 -5.04 19.99
C GLN A 1 -14.00 -4.87 19.43
N GLU A 2 -13.21 -5.94 19.41
CA GLU A 2 -11.86 -5.93 18.86
C GLU A 2 -11.96 -5.57 17.37
N ALA A 3 -11.22 -4.56 16.93
CA ALA A 3 -11.20 -4.19 15.52
C ALA A 3 -10.74 -5.42 14.71
N PRO A 4 -11.38 -5.73 13.57
CA PRO A 4 -10.94 -6.84 12.73
C PRO A 4 -9.45 -6.67 12.42
N VAL A 5 -8.66 -7.71 12.65
CA VAL A 5 -7.24 -7.74 12.33
C VAL A 5 -7.11 -7.42 10.84
N TRP A 6 -6.64 -6.22 10.52
CA TRP A 6 -6.36 -5.87 9.14
C TRP A 6 -5.34 -6.89 8.63
N THR A 7 -5.70 -7.60 7.58
CA THR A 7 -4.86 -8.59 6.93
C THR A 7 -4.72 -8.18 5.48
N ASP A 8 -3.63 -8.62 4.83
CA ASP A 8 -3.48 -8.44 3.40
C ASP A 8 -4.75 -8.97 2.70
N PRO A 9 -5.52 -8.12 1.99
CA PRO A 9 -6.76 -8.53 1.35
C PRO A 9 -6.53 -9.40 0.11
N CYS A 10 -5.28 -9.67 -0.27
CA CYS A 10 -4.91 -10.65 -1.28
C CYS A 10 -5.21 -12.08 -0.83
N GLU A 11 -5.98 -12.78 -1.65
CA GLU A 11 -6.16 -14.21 -1.49
C GLU A 11 -4.84 -14.94 -1.76
N ALA A 12 -4.50 -15.90 -0.90
CA ALA A 12 -3.30 -16.71 -1.07
C ALA A 12 -3.37 -17.47 -2.41
N GLY A 13 -2.32 -17.34 -3.23
CA GLY A 13 -2.25 -17.99 -4.54
C GLY A 13 -2.96 -17.25 -5.68
N ARG A 14 -3.37 -15.99 -5.48
CA ARG A 14 -3.89 -15.17 -6.57
C ARG A 14 -2.80 -14.81 -7.58
N ASN A 15 -3.03 -15.13 -8.84
CA ASN A 15 -2.12 -14.81 -9.94
C ASN A 15 -2.17 -13.31 -10.31
N ALA A 16 -1.11 -12.85 -10.97
CA ALA A 16 -0.99 -11.49 -11.49
C ALA A 16 -1.49 -11.41 -12.94
N ASP A 17 -2.79 -11.58 -13.15
CA ASP A 17 -3.44 -11.63 -14.47
C ASP A 17 -4.53 -10.54 -14.66
N GLY A 18 -4.67 -9.65 -13.68
CA GLY A 18 -5.61 -8.53 -13.69
C GLY A 18 -5.09 -7.30 -14.44
N ASP A 19 -6.01 -6.42 -14.81
CA ASP A 19 -5.69 -5.16 -15.51
C ASP A 19 -5.08 -4.11 -14.56
N GLU A 20 -4.80 -2.92 -15.09
CA GLU A 20 -4.39 -1.75 -14.30
C GLU A 20 -5.43 -1.44 -13.20
N PRO A 21 -5.02 -1.18 -11.94
CA PRO A 21 -5.96 -0.85 -10.88
C PRO A 21 -6.71 0.45 -11.19
N ASP A 22 -8.01 0.49 -10.89
CA ASP A 22 -8.79 1.72 -10.96
C ASP A 22 -8.36 2.68 -9.84
N HIS A 23 -7.48 3.62 -10.18
CA HIS A 23 -6.97 4.64 -9.27
C HIS A 23 -8.07 5.57 -8.72
N ALA A 24 -9.25 5.65 -9.35
CA ALA A 24 -10.36 6.45 -8.84
C ALA A 24 -10.87 5.92 -7.49
N ILE A 25 -10.71 4.62 -7.21
CA ILE A 25 -11.06 4.04 -5.91
C ILE A 25 -10.15 4.61 -4.81
N LEU A 26 -8.84 4.68 -5.05
CA LEU A 26 -7.92 5.30 -4.10
C LEU A 26 -8.19 6.80 -3.97
N THR A 27 -8.53 7.49 -5.07
CA THR A 27 -8.98 8.89 -5.01
C THR A 27 -10.20 9.06 -4.10
N ALA A 28 -11.21 8.20 -4.20
CA ALA A 28 -12.39 8.24 -3.35
C ALA A 28 -12.06 8.01 -1.87
N VAL A 29 -11.15 7.07 -1.58
CA VAL A 29 -10.62 6.86 -0.22
C VAL A 29 -10.01 8.15 0.32
N LEU A 30 -9.12 8.78 -0.45
CA LEU A 30 -8.45 10.01 -0.03
C LEU A 30 -9.48 11.14 0.17
N GLN A 31 -10.37 11.39 -0.79
CA GLN A 31 -11.38 12.46 -0.67
C GLN A 31 -12.30 12.29 0.55
N LYS A 32 -12.56 11.05 0.96
CA LYS A 32 -13.43 10.75 2.10
C LYS A 32 -12.74 10.89 3.45
N HIS A 33 -11.44 10.59 3.50
CA HIS A 33 -10.69 10.45 4.76
C HIS A 33 -9.59 11.49 4.94
N VAL A 34 -9.45 12.42 4.01
CA VAL A 34 -8.42 13.45 4.04
C VAL A 34 -9.08 14.82 4.12
N SER A 35 -8.57 15.65 5.03
CA SER A 35 -9.06 17.01 5.23
C SER A 35 -7.93 17.94 5.62
N ASP A 36 -8.06 19.23 5.29
CA ASP A 36 -7.16 20.24 5.82
C ASP A 36 -7.23 20.28 7.35
N GLY A 37 -6.09 20.52 7.97
CA GLY A 37 -5.96 20.53 9.42
C GLY A 37 -4.65 21.16 9.86
N ARG A 38 -4.37 21.06 11.15
CA ARG A 38 -3.20 21.68 11.76
C ARG A 38 -2.59 20.76 12.81
N VAL A 39 -1.27 20.59 12.77
CA VAL A 39 -0.49 19.87 13.78
C VAL A 39 0.53 20.84 14.37
N GLY A 40 0.35 21.22 15.64
CA GLY A 40 1.09 22.34 16.21
C GLY A 40 0.79 23.62 15.43
N ASP A 41 1.83 24.32 14.95
CA ASP A 41 1.69 25.54 14.15
C ASP A 41 1.80 25.30 12.64
N ILE A 42 1.71 24.04 12.20
CA ILE A 42 1.85 23.66 10.80
C ILE A 42 0.47 23.32 10.24
N GLU A 43 0.00 24.11 9.28
CA GLU A 43 -1.15 23.77 8.44
C GLU A 43 -0.75 22.70 7.42
N SER A 44 -1.58 21.66 7.30
CA SER A 44 -1.32 20.55 6.39
C SER A 44 -2.61 19.82 6.07
N THR A 45 -2.50 18.84 5.19
CA THR A 45 -3.59 17.94 4.83
C THR A 45 -3.42 16.65 5.63
N LEU A 46 -4.40 16.30 6.45
CA LEU A 46 -4.33 15.21 7.43
C LEU A 46 -5.26 14.07 7.03
N VAL A 47 -4.87 12.85 7.37
CA VAL A 47 -5.69 11.64 7.18
C VAL A 47 -6.39 11.28 8.48
N ASP A 48 -7.72 11.10 8.44
CA ASP A 48 -8.50 10.51 9.53
C ASP A 48 -8.37 8.98 9.50
N TYR A 49 -7.26 8.49 10.07
CA TYR A 49 -6.96 7.06 10.16
C TYR A 49 -8.00 6.29 10.99
N GLU A 50 -8.67 6.93 11.95
CA GLU A 50 -9.70 6.27 12.75
C GLU A 50 -10.98 6.04 11.95
N ALA A 51 -11.40 7.02 11.15
CA ALA A 51 -12.49 6.85 10.19
C ALA A 51 -12.14 5.82 9.12
N LEU A 52 -10.93 5.86 8.56
CA LEU A 52 -10.48 4.90 7.56
C LEU A 52 -10.43 3.47 8.12
N ARG A 53 -10.03 3.30 9.38
CA ARG A 53 -10.07 2.00 10.07
C ARG A 53 -11.49 1.46 10.25
N ARG A 54 -12.46 2.34 10.49
CA ARG A 54 -13.88 1.97 10.62
C ARG A 54 -14.54 1.67 9.28
N ASP A 55 -14.02 2.23 8.19
CA ASP A 55 -14.53 2.02 6.84
C ASP A 55 -13.43 1.61 5.84
N PRO A 56 -12.92 0.38 5.96
CA PRO A 56 -11.75 -0.08 5.20
C PRO A 56 -12.09 -0.53 3.77
N ALA A 57 -13.37 -0.55 3.40
CA ALA A 57 -13.88 -1.34 2.29
C ALA A 57 -13.25 -0.95 0.94
N ASP A 58 -13.23 0.35 0.63
CA ASP A 58 -12.69 0.86 -0.63
C ASP A 58 -11.18 0.69 -0.71
N LEU A 59 -10.46 0.95 0.39
CA LEU A 59 -9.01 0.73 0.45
C LEU A 59 -8.67 -0.76 0.24
N ARG A 60 -9.39 -1.68 0.88
CA ARG A 60 -9.22 -3.12 0.65
C ARG A 60 -9.57 -3.53 -0.78
N SER A 61 -10.59 -2.92 -1.36
CA SER A 61 -10.98 -3.15 -2.75
C SER A 61 -9.86 -2.76 -3.71
N TYR A 62 -9.30 -1.55 -3.53
CA TYR A 62 -8.17 -1.06 -4.31
C TYR A 62 -6.93 -1.95 -4.16
N LEU A 63 -6.57 -2.33 -2.93
CA LEU A 63 -5.43 -3.22 -2.67
C LEU A 63 -5.60 -4.60 -3.31
N ARG A 64 -6.82 -5.13 -3.42
CA ARG A 64 -7.07 -6.35 -4.21
C ARG A 64 -6.81 -6.14 -5.70
N GLN A 65 -7.08 -4.98 -6.27
CA GLN A 65 -6.75 -4.74 -7.68
C GLN A 65 -5.24 -4.64 -7.87
N VAL A 66 -4.55 -3.88 -7.01
CA VAL A 66 -3.07 -3.82 -6.96
C VAL A 66 -2.45 -5.20 -6.82
N CYS A 67 -3.09 -6.08 -6.05
CA CYS A 67 -2.65 -7.46 -5.88
C CYS A 67 -2.61 -8.26 -7.17
N ALA A 68 -3.65 -8.16 -8.01
CA ALA A 68 -3.78 -8.99 -9.20
C ALA A 68 -3.24 -8.34 -10.45
N THR A 69 -2.86 -7.07 -10.39
CA THR A 69 -2.45 -6.36 -11.60
C THR A 69 -1.21 -6.99 -12.25
N GLU A 70 -1.27 -7.17 -13.56
CA GLU A 70 -0.15 -7.61 -14.38
C GLU A 70 0.66 -6.38 -14.84
N LEU A 71 1.64 -5.98 -14.02
CA LEU A 71 2.43 -4.76 -14.24
C LEU A 71 3.09 -4.70 -15.63
N GLN A 72 3.51 -5.84 -16.18
CA GLN A 72 4.24 -5.94 -17.45
C GLN A 72 3.36 -5.69 -18.67
N ARG A 73 2.04 -5.78 -18.53
CA ARG A 73 1.09 -5.41 -19.59
C ARG A 73 0.78 -3.92 -19.60
N GLN A 74 1.18 -3.19 -18.56
CA GLN A 74 0.97 -1.76 -18.47
C GLN A 74 2.06 -1.00 -19.24
N THR A 75 1.75 0.25 -19.62
CA THR A 75 2.79 1.17 -20.10
C THR A 75 3.74 1.53 -18.94
N ASN A 76 4.96 1.95 -19.24
CA ASN A 76 5.89 2.40 -18.19
C ASN A 76 5.30 3.50 -17.29
N ALA A 77 4.52 4.42 -17.86
CA ALA A 77 3.86 5.48 -17.11
C ALA A 77 2.77 4.92 -16.17
N SER A 78 1.90 4.05 -16.69
CA SER A 78 0.88 3.36 -15.89
C SER A 78 1.49 2.50 -14.78
N GLN A 79 2.57 1.78 -15.09
CA GLN A 79 3.25 0.92 -14.11
C GLN A 79 3.83 1.77 -12.98
N LEU A 80 4.47 2.90 -13.30
CA LEU A 80 4.95 3.84 -12.28
C LEU A 80 3.80 4.40 -11.43
N ALA A 81 2.70 4.80 -12.05
CA ALA A 81 1.52 5.29 -11.33
C ALA A 81 0.94 4.21 -10.39
N THR A 82 0.82 2.98 -10.87
CA THR A 82 0.40 1.82 -10.08
C THR A 82 1.29 1.61 -8.88
N LEU A 83 2.61 1.63 -9.05
CA LEU A 83 3.56 1.39 -7.97
C LEU A 83 3.56 2.51 -6.92
N ILE A 84 3.50 3.78 -7.34
CA ILE A 84 3.40 4.92 -6.42
C ILE A 84 2.08 4.85 -5.62
N ASN A 85 0.97 4.57 -6.30
CA ASN A 85 -0.33 4.44 -5.65
C ASN A 85 -0.40 3.21 -4.74
N ALA A 86 0.26 2.11 -5.11
CA ALA A 86 0.40 0.92 -4.29
C ALA A 86 1.20 1.22 -3.00
N TYR A 87 2.33 1.92 -3.11
CA TYR A 87 3.11 2.36 -1.95
C TYR A 87 2.24 3.17 -0.98
N ASN A 88 1.54 4.19 -1.49
CA ASN A 88 0.70 5.07 -0.66
C ASN A 88 -0.46 4.29 -0.03
N ALA A 89 -1.14 3.43 -0.78
CA ALA A 89 -2.24 2.61 -0.26
C ALA A 89 -1.77 1.61 0.80
N TRP A 90 -0.62 0.96 0.60
CA TRP A 90 -0.04 0.06 1.59
C TRP A 90 0.43 0.81 2.84
N MET A 91 0.94 2.04 2.71
CA MET A 91 1.27 2.87 3.86
C MET A 91 0.02 3.22 4.69
N LEU A 92 -1.09 3.61 4.04
CA LEU A 92 -2.37 3.84 4.71
C LEU A 92 -2.84 2.59 5.46
N ALA A 93 -2.79 1.42 4.80
CA ALA A 93 -3.16 0.15 5.38
C ALA A 93 -2.30 -0.21 6.60
N LEU A 94 -0.98 0.05 6.54
CA LEU A 94 -0.05 -0.19 7.63
C LEU A 94 -0.37 0.70 8.84
N VAL A 95 -0.62 2.01 8.64
CA VAL A 95 -1.01 2.91 9.73
C VAL A 95 -2.33 2.47 10.37
N VAL A 96 -3.31 2.09 9.53
CA VAL A 96 -4.61 1.59 10.01
C VAL A 96 -4.47 0.30 10.81
N MET A 97 -3.60 -0.61 10.37
CA MET A 97 -3.35 -1.90 11.02
C MET A 97 -2.68 -1.75 12.38
N TYR A 98 -1.58 -1.00 12.43
CA TYR A 98 -0.74 -0.93 13.63
C TYR A 98 -1.10 0.23 14.56
N ALA A 99 -1.85 1.23 14.07
CA ALA A 99 -2.29 2.41 14.82
C ALA A 99 -1.16 3.04 15.69
N PRO A 100 -0.01 3.41 15.09
CA PRO A 100 1.05 4.11 15.82
C PRO A 100 0.50 5.42 16.41
N ARG A 101 1.04 5.83 17.55
CA ARG A 101 0.50 6.98 18.30
C ARG A 101 1.05 8.30 17.79
N VAL A 102 2.33 8.33 17.48
CA VAL A 102 3.04 9.57 17.12
C VAL A 102 3.65 9.46 15.74
N SER A 103 4.20 8.30 15.39
CA SER A 103 4.92 8.13 14.14
C SER A 103 4.95 6.68 13.70
N VAL A 104 4.92 6.43 12.39
CA VAL A 104 5.19 5.12 11.81
C VAL A 104 6.59 4.59 12.19
N LEU A 105 7.51 5.47 12.58
CA LEU A 105 8.83 5.09 13.09
C LEU A 105 8.76 4.29 14.39
N GLU A 106 7.70 4.44 15.19
CA GLU A 106 7.49 3.64 16.41
C GLU A 106 7.37 2.14 16.09
N LEU A 107 7.01 1.82 14.84
CA LEU A 107 6.90 0.44 14.36
C LEU A 107 8.25 -0.18 14.02
N HIS A 108 9.34 0.60 14.04
CA HIS A 108 10.69 0.11 13.75
C HIS A 108 11.04 -1.09 14.62
N ASP A 109 10.98 -0.98 15.94
CA ASP A 109 11.34 -2.06 16.87
C ASP A 109 10.22 -3.11 17.04
N ALA A 110 9.00 -2.80 16.61
CA ALA A 110 7.84 -3.67 16.76
C ALA A 110 7.67 -4.68 15.61
N LEU A 111 8.31 -4.42 14.47
CA LEU A 111 8.20 -5.23 13.27
C LEU A 111 9.41 -6.14 13.06
N PRO A 112 9.23 -7.28 12.39
CA PRO A 112 10.34 -8.05 11.85
C PRO A 112 11.31 -7.16 11.04
N GLU A 113 12.58 -7.58 10.97
CA GLU A 113 13.67 -6.82 10.34
C GLU A 113 13.98 -5.46 10.97
N ASN A 114 13.40 -5.14 12.13
CA ASN A 114 13.50 -3.84 12.80
C ASN A 114 13.31 -2.68 11.80
N SER A 115 12.27 -2.71 10.97
CA SER A 115 12.02 -1.65 9.99
C SER A 115 10.62 -1.70 9.42
N VAL A 116 9.90 -0.58 9.53
CA VAL A 116 8.58 -0.39 8.92
C VAL A 116 8.59 -0.51 7.39
N TRP A 117 9.74 -0.23 6.75
CA TRP A 117 9.85 -0.29 5.29
C TRP A 117 10.25 -1.65 4.76
N ARG A 118 11.03 -2.44 5.53
CA ARG A 118 11.53 -3.76 5.08
C ARG A 118 10.60 -4.91 5.41
N HIS A 119 9.65 -4.69 6.32
CA HIS A 119 8.67 -5.70 6.67
C HIS A 119 7.81 -6.05 5.45
N LYS A 120 7.75 -7.34 5.07
CA LYS A 120 6.92 -7.82 3.96
C LYS A 120 5.49 -8.10 4.43
N PHE A 121 4.58 -7.15 4.18
CA PHE A 121 3.18 -7.27 4.58
C PHE A 121 2.20 -7.14 3.40
N GLY A 122 2.58 -6.40 2.36
CA GLY A 122 1.75 -6.15 1.19
C GLY A 122 2.01 -7.13 0.06
N THR A 123 1.16 -7.06 -0.96
CA THR A 123 1.33 -7.80 -2.21
C THR A 123 1.04 -6.87 -3.37
N VAL A 124 1.85 -6.96 -4.43
CA VAL A 124 1.68 -6.22 -5.69
C VAL A 124 1.94 -7.22 -6.82
N GLY A 125 1.01 -7.33 -7.77
CA GLY A 125 1.12 -8.27 -8.89
C GLY A 125 1.49 -9.70 -8.44
N GLY A 126 0.77 -10.25 -7.47
CA GLY A 126 0.94 -11.60 -6.95
C GLY A 126 2.18 -11.83 -6.08
N VAL A 127 3.08 -10.84 -5.96
CA VAL A 127 4.34 -10.98 -5.21
C VAL A 127 4.23 -10.29 -3.85
N LYS A 128 4.63 -10.99 -2.79
CA LYS A 128 4.77 -10.41 -1.45
C LYS A 128 5.92 -9.39 -1.41
N VAL A 129 5.59 -8.17 -0.99
CA VAL A 129 6.47 -7.02 -1.00
C VAL A 129 6.46 -6.26 0.33
N SER A 130 7.57 -5.60 0.59
CA SER A 130 7.71 -4.53 1.56
C SER A 130 7.59 -3.16 0.85
N LEU A 131 7.50 -2.06 1.60
CA LEU A 131 7.51 -0.72 1.00
C LEU A 131 8.85 -0.42 0.32
N ASP A 132 9.95 -0.93 0.89
CA ASP A 132 11.30 -0.82 0.33
C ASP A 132 11.43 -1.58 -1.00
N ASP A 133 10.80 -2.76 -1.12
CA ASP A 133 10.75 -3.50 -2.38
C ASP A 133 10.07 -2.69 -3.49
N ILE A 134 8.94 -2.02 -3.19
CA ILE A 134 8.22 -1.18 -4.16
C ILE A 134 9.11 -0.02 -4.63
N GLU A 135 9.74 0.70 -3.70
CA GLU A 135 10.57 1.87 -4.02
C GLU A 135 11.87 1.49 -4.74
N HIS A 136 12.64 0.55 -4.19
CA HIS A 136 13.98 0.25 -4.67
C HIS A 136 14.01 -0.78 -5.79
N GLN A 137 13.19 -1.83 -5.73
CA GLN A 137 13.23 -2.91 -6.72
C GLN A 137 12.33 -2.64 -7.92
N MET A 138 11.14 -2.06 -7.70
CA MET A 138 10.14 -1.90 -8.77
C MET A 138 10.20 -0.51 -9.41
N ILE A 139 10.33 0.56 -8.62
CA ILE A 139 10.42 1.93 -9.15
C ILE A 139 11.85 2.25 -9.62
N ARG A 140 12.85 2.14 -8.72
CA ARG A 140 14.25 2.53 -9.03
C ARG A 140 15.05 1.45 -9.76
N GLY A 141 14.80 0.18 -9.47
CA GLY A 141 15.44 -0.98 -10.12
C GLY A 141 15.06 -1.14 -11.59
N GLY A 142 14.11 -0.35 -12.08
CA GLY A 142 13.61 -0.34 -13.44
C GLY A 142 12.33 -1.14 -13.56
N LEU A 143 11.34 -0.54 -14.23
CA LEU A 143 10.01 -1.09 -14.47
C LEU A 143 10.04 -2.48 -15.16
N SER A 144 11.13 -2.81 -15.86
CA SER A 144 11.41 -4.12 -16.47
C SER A 144 11.82 -5.22 -15.46
N ALA A 145 12.38 -4.87 -14.31
CA ALA A 145 12.90 -5.82 -13.32
C ALA A 145 11.84 -6.35 -12.33
N ALA A 146 10.65 -5.72 -12.29
CA ALA A 146 9.63 -5.92 -11.24
C ALA A 146 9.06 -7.35 -11.12
N CYS A 147 9.39 -8.28 -12.03
CA CYS A 147 8.93 -9.66 -11.95
C CYS A 147 9.92 -10.72 -12.49
N GLY A 148 11.21 -10.39 -12.60
CA GLY A 148 12.21 -11.28 -13.23
C GLY A 148 12.97 -12.24 -12.29
N ALA A 149 12.73 -12.21 -10.97
CA ALA A 149 13.64 -12.81 -10.00
C ALA A 149 13.08 -14.00 -9.19
N GLN A 150 12.09 -14.73 -9.70
CA GLN A 150 11.71 -16.05 -9.15
C GLN A 150 11.52 -17.04 -10.30
N GLY A 151 12.66 -17.51 -10.81
CA GLY A 151 12.74 -18.46 -11.91
C GLY A 151 14.15 -18.98 -12.07
N ARG A 152 14.69 -19.58 -11.00
CA ARG A 152 15.76 -20.59 -11.03
C ARG A 152 15.66 -21.48 -9.81
#